data_AF-A0A3D3TSR3-F1
#
_entry.id   AF-A0A3D3TSR3-F1
#
_cell.length_a   1.000
_cell.length_b   1.000
_cell.length_c   1.000
_cell.angle_alpha   90.00
_cell.angle_beta   90.00
_cell.angle_gamma   90.00
#
_symmetry.space_group_name_H-M   'P 1'
#
loop_
_entity.id
_entity.type
_entity.pdbx_description
1 polymer ?
#
loop_
_entity_poly.entity_id
_entity_poly.type
_entity_poly.pdbx_seq_one_letter_code
_entity_poly.pdbx_strand_id
1 'polypeptide(L)'
;DNKLVKVNNALNRLLVGISIEQITLDFLVNLKNELVGYEEIFDCIIPVLHETLVLGDYGEIYTKGATNIFNYPEYNNIDKAKAFLGLVNNEENLNEILSKGNKESLFISIGEENFVECAKECSIITASYSCNGRIMGTIGVIGPTRIHYDKVIAVLDTVVNEINDKISSIYDPE
;
A
#
# COMPACT_ATOMS: atom_id res chain seq x y z
N ASP A 1 12.89 35.78 15.54
CA ASP A 1 13.16 35.14 14.24
C ASP A 1 14.26 34.07 14.19
N ASN A 2 15.24 34.01 15.10
CA ASN A 2 16.33 33.01 15.02
C ASN A 2 15.95 31.59 15.53
N LYS A 3 14.79 31.44 16.18
CA LYS A 3 14.32 30.17 16.79
C LYS A 3 13.86 29.16 15.73
N LEU A 4 13.01 29.61 14.81
CA LEU A 4 12.47 28.78 13.72
C LEU A 4 13.58 28.31 12.76
N VAL A 5 14.57 29.15 12.50
CA VAL A 5 15.72 28.79 11.65
C VAL A 5 16.55 27.67 12.29
N LYS A 6 16.77 27.70 13.61
CA LYS A 6 17.47 26.62 14.33
C LYS A 6 16.70 25.30 14.28
N VAL A 7 15.39 25.33 14.51
CA VAL A 7 14.53 24.14 14.43
C VAL A 7 14.53 23.57 13.00
N ASN A 8 14.33 24.41 11.99
CA ASN A 8 14.37 24.01 10.58
C ASN A 8 15.71 23.36 10.20
N ASN A 9 16.84 23.94 10.62
CA ASN A 9 18.16 23.38 10.34
C ASN A 9 18.41 22.05 11.06
N ALA A 10 17.95 21.90 12.29
CA ALA A 10 18.07 20.65 13.04
C ALA A 10 17.22 19.53 12.40
N LEU A 11 15.97 19.84 12.02
CA LEU A 11 15.09 18.90 11.33
C LEU A 11 15.66 18.49 9.98
N ASN A 12 16.10 19.44 9.14
CA ASN A 12 16.71 19.10 7.84
C ASN A 12 17.98 18.27 8.00
N ARG A 13 18.84 18.59 8.97
CA ARG A 13 20.07 17.81 9.19
C ARG A 13 19.78 16.38 9.64
N LEU A 14 18.72 16.16 10.41
CA LEU A 14 18.43 14.87 11.02
C LEU A 14 17.47 14.03 10.18
N LEU A 15 16.56 14.63 9.41
CA LEU A 15 15.52 13.92 8.66
C LEU A 15 15.86 13.74 7.17
N VAL A 16 16.71 14.60 6.58
CA VAL A 16 17.08 14.45 5.16
C VAL A 16 17.85 13.16 4.97
N GLY A 17 17.36 12.32 4.06
CA GLY A 17 17.96 11.02 3.72
C GLY A 17 17.59 9.88 4.68
N ILE A 18 16.75 10.13 5.69
CA ILE A 18 16.21 9.09 6.58
C ILE A 18 14.87 8.61 6.04
N SER A 19 14.69 7.29 5.94
CA SER A 19 13.41 6.70 5.55
C SER A 19 12.41 6.77 6.69
N ILE A 20 11.11 6.76 6.38
CA ILE A 20 10.06 6.86 7.40
C ILE A 20 10.16 5.70 8.42
N GLU A 21 10.57 4.51 7.96
CA GLU A 21 10.73 3.32 8.80
C GLU A 21 11.89 3.45 9.82
N GLN A 22 12.87 4.32 9.52
CA GLN A 22 14.02 4.58 10.40
C GLN A 22 13.71 5.60 11.50
N ILE A 23 12.56 6.28 11.44
CA ILE A 23 12.13 7.27 12.43
C ILE A 23 11.49 6.53 13.62
N THR A 24 12.33 5.92 14.44
CA THR A 24 11.92 5.19 15.65
C THR A 24 11.75 6.12 16.86
N LEU A 25 11.15 5.62 17.94
CA LEU A 25 11.06 6.36 19.21
C LEU A 25 12.44 6.83 19.71
N ASP A 26 13.48 6.00 19.56
CA ASP A 26 14.85 6.36 19.94
C ASP A 26 15.40 7.51 19.09
N PHE A 27 15.08 7.52 17.79
CA PHE A 27 15.43 8.64 16.91
C PHE A 27 14.74 9.93 17.36
N LEU A 28 13.45 9.87 17.72
CA LEU A 28 12.71 11.03 18.22
C LEU A 28 13.26 11.54 19.56
N VAL A 29 13.69 10.66 20.46
CA VAL A 29 14.35 11.07 21.72
C VAL A 29 15.67 11.79 21.45
N ASN A 30 16.48 11.31 20.49
CA ASN A 30 17.70 12.00 20.08
C ASN A 30 17.41 13.37 19.44
N LEU A 31 16.35 13.44 18.62
CA LEU A 31 15.85 14.70 18.05
C LEU A 31 15.49 15.72 19.14
N LYS A 32 14.85 15.26 20.24
CA LYS A 32 14.51 16.10 21.40
C LYS A 32 15.74 16.71 22.06
N ASN A 33 16.78 15.89 22.24
CA ASN A 33 18.02 16.30 22.90
C ASN A 33 18.86 17.29 22.07
N GLU A 34 18.73 17.30 20.75
CA GLU A 34 19.34 18.30 19.86
C GLU A 34 18.60 19.66 19.87
N LEU A 35 17.34 19.65 20.31
CA LEU A 35 16.43 20.79 20.32
C LEU A 35 16.21 21.38 21.73
N VAL A 36 17.18 21.18 22.64
CA VAL A 36 17.15 21.74 24.01
C VAL A 36 16.92 23.25 23.98
N GLY A 37 15.89 23.70 24.69
CA GLY A 37 15.42 25.10 24.69
C GLY A 37 14.32 25.43 23.67
N TYR A 38 13.85 24.44 22.90
CA TYR A 38 12.70 24.53 21.98
C TYR A 38 11.67 23.41 22.21
N GLU A 39 11.63 22.88 23.43
CA GLU A 39 10.82 21.73 23.83
C GLU A 39 9.32 21.92 23.54
N GLU A 40 8.78 23.13 23.71
CA GLU A 40 7.36 23.42 23.41
C GLU A 40 7.01 23.19 21.93
N ILE A 41 7.87 23.59 21.00
CA ILE A 41 7.64 23.39 19.56
C ILE A 41 7.76 21.90 19.22
N PHE A 42 8.73 21.24 19.85
CA PHE A 42 8.99 19.83 19.66
C PHE A 42 7.84 18.95 20.16
N ASP A 43 7.36 19.23 21.37
CA ASP A 43 6.26 18.49 22.01
C ASP A 43 4.92 18.69 21.26
N CYS A 44 4.77 19.77 20.47
CA CYS A 44 3.63 19.93 19.55
C CYS A 44 3.73 19.09 18.27
N ILE A 45 4.94 18.85 17.75
CA ILE A 45 5.17 18.19 16.45
C ILE A 45 5.28 16.67 16.61
N ILE A 46 5.87 16.18 17.70
CA ILE A 46 6.08 14.75 17.94
C ILE A 46 4.80 13.92 17.90
N PRO A 47 3.68 14.32 18.53
CA PRO A 47 2.45 13.55 18.47
C PRO A 47 1.95 13.39 17.03
N VAL A 48 2.03 14.45 16.21
CA VAL A 48 1.62 14.43 14.79
C VAL A 48 2.54 13.55 13.96
N LEU A 49 3.86 13.64 14.18
CA LEU A 49 4.82 12.75 13.53
C LEU A 49 4.58 11.30 13.92
N HIS A 50 4.41 11.00 15.21
CA HIS A 50 4.16 9.65 15.71
C HIS A 50 2.87 9.05 15.14
N GLU A 51 1.78 9.82 15.10
CA GLU A 51 0.52 9.39 14.48
C GLU A 51 0.72 9.06 12.99
N THR A 52 1.43 9.92 12.25
CA THR A 52 1.72 9.69 10.82
C THR A 52 2.62 8.46 10.61
N LEU A 53 3.58 8.23 11.50
CA LEU A 53 4.50 7.09 11.43
C LEU A 53 3.80 5.76 11.74
N VAL A 54 2.93 5.74 12.75
CA VAL A 54 2.13 4.55 13.10
C VAL A 54 1.10 4.22 12.03
N LEU A 55 0.54 5.22 11.35
CA LEU A 55 -0.34 5.02 10.19
C LEU A 55 0.39 4.43 8.97
N GLY A 56 1.72 4.60 8.89
CA GLY A 56 2.53 4.12 7.76
C GLY A 56 2.73 2.60 7.68
N ASP A 57 2.41 1.84 8.73
CA ASP A 57 2.59 0.38 8.76
C ASP A 57 1.45 -0.40 8.07
N TYR A 58 0.30 0.23 7.83
CA TYR A 58 -0.80 -0.35 7.06
C TYR A 58 -0.91 0.39 5.73
N GLY A 59 -0.43 -0.22 4.65
CA GLY A 59 -0.67 0.29 3.31
C GLY A 59 -2.17 0.45 3.08
N GLU A 60 -2.61 1.66 2.74
CA GLU A 60 -4.02 1.92 2.44
C GLU A 60 -4.45 1.10 1.22
N ILE A 61 -5.48 0.27 1.39
CA ILE A 61 -6.03 -0.54 0.30
C ILE A 61 -7.13 0.23 -0.39
N TYR A 62 -6.94 0.48 -1.68
CA TYR A 62 -7.94 1.13 -2.52
C TYR A 62 -8.66 0.09 -3.39
N THR A 63 -9.97 -0.04 -3.21
CA THR A 63 -10.80 -0.94 -4.03
C THR A 63 -11.79 -0.15 -4.89
N LYS A 64 -11.99 -0.59 -6.13
CA LYS A 64 -12.97 0.00 -7.06
C LYS A 64 -13.57 -1.05 -7.97
N GLY A 65 -14.83 -0.84 -8.36
CA GLY A 65 -15.50 -1.72 -9.33
C GLY A 65 -16.04 -3.02 -8.73
N ALA A 66 -16.15 -3.13 -7.40
CA ALA A 66 -16.71 -4.31 -6.74
C ALA A 66 -18.11 -4.68 -7.25
N THR A 67 -18.91 -3.70 -7.62
CA THR A 67 -20.26 -3.90 -8.20
C THR A 67 -20.23 -4.59 -9.56
N ASN A 68 -19.14 -4.51 -10.32
CA ASN A 68 -19.04 -5.11 -11.65
C ASN A 68 -19.12 -6.63 -11.59
N ILE A 69 -18.73 -7.24 -10.47
CA ILE A 69 -18.74 -8.70 -10.32
C ILE A 69 -20.16 -9.27 -10.34
N PHE A 70 -21.16 -8.49 -9.94
CA PHE A 70 -22.56 -8.91 -9.92
C PHE A 70 -23.20 -8.95 -11.30
N ASN A 71 -22.51 -8.48 -12.35
CA ASN A 71 -22.95 -8.66 -13.73
C ASN A 71 -22.68 -10.08 -14.25
N TYR A 72 -21.94 -10.90 -13.49
CA TYR A 72 -21.62 -12.28 -13.87
C TYR A 72 -22.63 -13.26 -13.25
N PRO A 73 -23.16 -14.22 -14.02
CA PRO A 73 -24.18 -15.15 -13.55
C PRO A 73 -23.74 -16.03 -12.37
N GLU A 74 -22.43 -16.24 -12.21
CA GLU A 74 -21.82 -16.93 -11.07
C GLU A 74 -22.19 -16.29 -9.73
N TYR A 75 -22.40 -14.96 -9.69
CA TYR A 75 -22.72 -14.22 -8.47
C TYR A 75 -24.23 -13.96 -8.28
N ASN A 76 -25.08 -14.57 -9.11
CA ASN A 76 -26.52 -14.66 -8.80
C ASN A 76 -26.81 -15.57 -7.59
N ASN A 77 -25.84 -16.40 -7.19
CA ASN A 77 -25.91 -17.15 -5.96
C ASN A 77 -25.60 -16.23 -4.76
N ILE A 78 -26.55 -16.14 -3.82
CA ILE A 78 -26.44 -15.30 -2.62
C ILE A 78 -25.21 -15.65 -1.77
N ASP A 79 -24.84 -16.93 -1.66
CA ASP A 79 -23.70 -17.36 -0.86
C ASP A 79 -22.39 -16.88 -1.47
N LYS A 80 -22.24 -16.97 -2.80
CA LYS A 80 -21.07 -16.44 -3.53
C LYS A 80 -20.99 -14.91 -3.45
N ALA A 81 -22.13 -14.23 -3.56
CA ALA A 81 -22.20 -12.78 -3.40
C ALA A 81 -21.79 -12.34 -1.98
N LYS A 82 -22.26 -13.05 -0.94
CA LYS A 82 -21.87 -12.79 0.45
C LYS A 82 -20.39 -13.06 0.69
N ALA A 83 -19.85 -14.16 0.17
CA ALA A 83 -18.43 -14.48 0.28
C ALA A 83 -17.56 -13.36 -0.33
N PHE A 84 -17.90 -12.91 -1.54
CA PHE A 84 -17.20 -11.80 -2.20
C PHE A 84 -17.29 -10.49 -1.41
N LEU A 85 -18.47 -10.12 -0.91
CA LEU A 85 -18.61 -8.92 -0.08
C LEU A 85 -17.83 -9.02 1.23
N GLY A 86 -17.78 -10.21 1.83
CA GLY A 86 -16.95 -10.48 3.02
C GLY A 86 -15.45 -10.35 2.74
N LEU A 87 -15.03 -10.67 1.51
CA LEU A 87 -13.66 -10.45 1.06
C LEU A 87 -13.35 -8.95 0.88
N VAL A 88 -14.17 -8.24 0.10
CA VAL A 88 -13.90 -6.83 -0.28
C VAL A 88 -14.06 -5.85 0.87
N ASN A 89 -14.91 -6.16 1.85
CA ASN A 89 -15.13 -5.29 3.02
C ASN A 89 -14.18 -5.60 4.19
N ASN A 90 -13.24 -6.53 4.04
CA ASN A 90 -12.29 -6.87 5.08
C ASN A 90 -10.86 -6.55 4.62
N GLU A 91 -10.31 -5.48 5.18
CA GLU A 91 -8.96 -5.01 4.85
C GLU A 91 -7.86 -6.02 5.23
N GLU A 92 -8.03 -6.80 6.31
CA GLU A 92 -7.06 -7.83 6.69
C GLU A 92 -6.96 -8.92 5.62
N ASN A 93 -8.10 -9.39 5.11
CA ASN A 93 -8.15 -10.39 4.05
C ASN A 93 -7.48 -9.87 2.76
N LEU A 94 -7.74 -8.61 2.38
CA LEU A 94 -7.15 -7.99 1.21
C LEU A 94 -5.64 -7.77 1.38
N ASN A 95 -5.20 -7.35 2.58
CA ASN A 95 -3.78 -7.21 2.90
C ASN A 95 -3.06 -8.56 2.81
N GLU A 96 -3.65 -9.63 3.33
CA GLU A 96 -3.06 -10.96 3.24
C GLU A 96 -2.86 -11.41 1.78
N ILE A 97 -3.85 -11.16 0.92
CA ILE A 97 -3.75 -11.43 -0.52
C ILE A 97 -2.65 -10.61 -1.18
N LEU A 98 -2.60 -9.31 -0.94
CA LEU A 98 -1.64 -8.39 -1.56
C LEU A 98 -0.22 -8.63 -1.07
N SER A 99 -0.04 -9.03 0.20
CA SER A 99 1.27 -9.30 0.80
C SER A 99 2.04 -10.44 0.12
N LYS A 100 1.35 -11.41 -0.48
CA LYS A 100 1.99 -12.48 -1.28
C LYS A 100 2.47 -11.98 -2.63
N GLY A 101 1.74 -11.03 -3.24
CA GLY A 101 2.14 -10.37 -4.49
C GLY A 101 3.49 -9.66 -4.36
N ASN A 102 3.82 -9.13 -3.19
CA ASN A 102 5.07 -8.39 -2.94
C ASN A 102 6.36 -9.20 -3.16
N LYS A 103 6.31 -10.51 -3.47
CA LYS A 103 7.49 -11.34 -3.76
C LYS A 103 7.69 -11.64 -5.24
N GLU A 104 6.67 -11.49 -6.07
CA GLU A 104 6.70 -11.85 -7.50
C GLU A 104 6.13 -10.69 -8.33
N SER A 105 6.62 -10.49 -9.56
CA SER A 105 6.11 -9.41 -10.41
C SER A 105 4.64 -9.60 -10.82
N LEU A 106 4.19 -10.86 -10.90
CA LEU A 106 2.83 -11.27 -11.22
C LEU A 106 2.48 -12.51 -10.39
N PHE A 107 1.36 -12.48 -9.68
CA PHE A 107 0.85 -13.61 -8.90
C PHE A 107 -0.60 -13.89 -9.28
N ILE A 108 -0.93 -15.17 -9.46
CA ILE A 108 -2.26 -15.63 -9.86
C ILE A 108 -2.68 -16.73 -8.90
N SER A 109 -3.90 -16.62 -8.38
CA SER A 109 -4.51 -17.62 -7.51
C SER A 109 -5.99 -17.80 -7.86
N ILE A 110 -6.41 -19.05 -8.02
CA ILE A 110 -7.72 -19.39 -8.56
C ILE A 110 -8.48 -20.29 -7.60
N GLY A 111 -9.63 -19.81 -7.15
CA GLY A 111 -10.59 -20.58 -6.37
C GLY A 111 -9.96 -21.22 -5.13
N GLU A 112 -9.95 -22.55 -5.05
CA GLU A 112 -9.41 -23.31 -3.92
C GLU A 112 -7.91 -23.10 -3.65
N GLU A 113 -7.16 -22.51 -4.58
CA GLU A 113 -5.77 -22.08 -4.34
C GLU A 113 -5.68 -20.89 -3.37
N ASN A 114 -6.78 -20.15 -3.21
CA ASN A 114 -6.86 -19.01 -2.33
C ASN A 114 -6.82 -19.44 -0.87
N PHE A 115 -5.88 -18.84 -0.13
CA PHE A 115 -5.70 -19.11 1.30
C PHE A 115 -6.83 -18.52 2.16
N VAL A 116 -7.44 -17.43 1.71
CA VAL A 116 -8.58 -16.79 2.36
C VAL A 116 -9.86 -17.52 1.96
N GLU A 117 -10.63 -18.02 2.94
CA GLU A 117 -11.85 -18.81 2.69
C GLU A 117 -12.85 -18.06 1.81
N CYS A 118 -13.07 -16.76 2.08
CA CYS A 118 -13.97 -15.90 1.31
C CYS A 118 -13.51 -15.66 -0.15
N ALA A 119 -12.25 -15.95 -0.47
CA ALA A 119 -11.70 -15.84 -1.81
C ALA A 119 -11.83 -17.13 -2.63
N LYS A 120 -12.21 -18.26 -2.05
CA LYS A 120 -12.30 -19.55 -2.76
C LYS A 120 -13.25 -19.59 -3.95
N GLU A 121 -14.14 -18.61 -4.04
CA GLU A 121 -15.08 -18.45 -5.17
C GLU A 121 -14.61 -17.45 -6.23
N CYS A 122 -13.40 -16.92 -6.10
CA CYS A 122 -12.84 -15.87 -6.94
C CYS A 122 -11.52 -16.29 -7.59
N SER A 123 -11.17 -15.63 -8.70
CA SER A 123 -9.79 -15.54 -9.17
C SER A 123 -9.19 -14.20 -8.76
N ILE A 124 -7.94 -14.26 -8.35
CA ILE A 124 -7.16 -13.09 -7.94
C ILE A 124 -5.92 -13.06 -8.81
N ILE A 125 -5.70 -11.94 -9.50
CA ILE A 125 -4.49 -11.65 -10.26
C ILE A 125 -3.89 -10.40 -9.65
N THR A 126 -2.65 -10.45 -9.20
CA THR A 126 -1.91 -9.29 -8.68
C THR A 126 -0.63 -9.06 -9.46
N ALA A 127 -0.22 -7.81 -9.58
CA ALA A 127 1.04 -7.39 -10.17
C ALA A 127 1.68 -6.29 -9.31
N SER A 128 2.98 -6.40 -9.09
CA SER A 128 3.72 -5.41 -8.28
C SER A 128 4.38 -4.36 -9.17
N TYR A 129 4.24 -3.10 -8.78
CA TYR A 129 4.92 -1.98 -9.43
C TYR A 129 6.15 -1.59 -8.60
N SER A 130 7.22 -1.18 -9.29
CA SER A 130 8.52 -0.98 -8.69
C SER A 130 9.22 0.22 -9.30
N CYS A 131 10.01 0.91 -8.48
CA CYS A 131 10.85 2.02 -8.89
C CYS A 131 12.27 1.75 -8.40
N ASN A 132 13.26 1.88 -9.28
CA ASN A 132 14.67 1.66 -8.96
C ASN A 132 14.95 0.31 -8.24
N GLY A 133 14.27 -0.75 -8.67
CA GLY A 133 14.42 -2.10 -8.09
C GLY A 133 13.77 -2.30 -6.72
N ARG A 134 13.08 -1.29 -6.18
CA ARG A 134 12.30 -1.41 -4.95
C ARG A 134 10.81 -1.47 -5.28
N ILE A 135 10.11 -2.48 -4.75
CA ILE A 135 8.66 -2.62 -4.90
C ILE A 135 8.00 -1.47 -4.12
N MET A 136 7.16 -0.71 -4.83
CA MET A 136 6.44 0.45 -4.28
C MET A 136 5.01 0.09 -3.89
N GLY A 137 4.47 -1.01 -4.43
CA GLY A 137 3.18 -1.56 -4.05
C GLY A 137 2.67 -2.61 -5.04
N THR A 138 1.42 -3.02 -4.83
CA THR A 138 0.80 -4.11 -5.60
C THR A 138 -0.61 -3.70 -6.02
N ILE A 139 -0.94 -3.92 -7.29
CA ILE A 139 -2.28 -3.78 -7.86
C ILE A 139 -2.87 -5.17 -8.09
N GLY A 140 -4.19 -5.31 -7.94
CA GLY A 140 -4.87 -6.57 -8.15
C GLY A 140 -6.23 -6.45 -8.82
N VAL A 141 -6.64 -7.51 -9.50
CA VAL A 141 -7.97 -7.71 -10.05
C VAL A 141 -8.58 -8.94 -9.41
N ILE A 142 -9.80 -8.77 -8.89
CA ILE A 142 -10.63 -9.86 -8.38
C ILE A 142 -11.76 -10.09 -9.38
N GLY A 143 -11.96 -11.35 -9.78
CA GLY A 143 -12.99 -11.73 -10.74
C GLY A 143 -13.56 -13.13 -10.48
N PRO A 144 -14.51 -13.59 -11.31
CA PRO A 144 -14.97 -14.97 -11.29
C PRO A 144 -13.83 -15.96 -11.55
N THR A 145 -14.03 -17.23 -11.24
CA THR A 145 -13.05 -18.30 -11.53
C THR A 145 -12.84 -18.56 -13.03
N ARG A 146 -13.73 -18.04 -13.90
CA ARG A 146 -13.59 -18.08 -15.36
C ARG A 146 -13.47 -16.67 -15.92
N ILE A 147 -12.24 -16.22 -16.12
CA ILE A 147 -11.92 -14.93 -16.75
C ILE A 147 -11.03 -15.11 -17.98
N HIS A 148 -10.95 -14.07 -18.81
CA HIS A 148 -9.95 -13.98 -19.88
C HIS A 148 -8.59 -13.57 -19.29
N TYR A 149 -7.85 -14.51 -18.72
CA TYR A 149 -6.56 -14.27 -18.05
C TYR A 149 -5.60 -13.46 -18.92
N ASP A 150 -5.40 -13.86 -20.18
CA ASP A 150 -4.52 -13.17 -21.13
C ASP A 150 -4.84 -11.67 -21.26
N LYS A 151 -6.14 -11.34 -21.30
CA LYS A 151 -6.59 -9.96 -21.41
C LYS A 151 -6.37 -9.19 -20.11
N VAL A 152 -6.65 -9.81 -18.97
CA VAL A 152 -6.49 -9.16 -17.67
C VAL A 152 -5.02 -8.91 -17.34
N ILE A 153 -4.16 -9.89 -17.62
CA ILE A 153 -2.70 -9.78 -17.45
C ILE A 153 -2.16 -8.67 -18.35
N ALA A 154 -2.51 -8.65 -19.64
CA ALA A 154 -2.06 -7.60 -20.56
C ALA A 154 -2.47 -6.18 -20.12
N VAL A 155 -3.69 -6.04 -19.57
CA VAL A 155 -4.15 -4.76 -19.03
C VAL A 155 -3.38 -4.39 -17.76
N LEU A 156 -3.18 -5.33 -16.83
CA LEU A 156 -2.41 -5.10 -15.61
C LEU A 156 -0.97 -4.70 -15.93
N ASP A 157 -0.30 -5.38 -16.86
CA ASP A 157 1.05 -5.05 -17.30
C ASP A 157 1.13 -3.63 -17.86
N THR A 158 0.15 -3.24 -18.68
CA THR A 158 0.08 -1.88 -19.25
C THR A 158 -0.06 -0.84 -18.14
N VAL A 159 -0.94 -1.09 -17.16
CA VAL A 159 -1.17 -0.18 -16.03
C VAL A 159 0.06 -0.10 -15.13
N VAL A 160 0.71 -1.22 -14.82
CA VAL A 160 1.93 -1.27 -14.01
C VAL A 160 3.07 -0.50 -14.70
N ASN A 161 3.24 -0.66 -16.01
CA ASN A 161 4.25 0.09 -16.76
C ASN A 161 4.01 1.60 -16.71
N GLU A 162 2.77 2.05 -16.93
CA GLU A 162 2.42 3.48 -16.80
C GLU A 162 2.66 4.01 -15.37
N ILE A 163 2.34 3.22 -14.35
CA ILE A 163 2.62 3.57 -12.95
C ILE A 163 4.14 3.67 -12.73
N ASN A 164 4.92 2.70 -13.19
CA ASN A 164 6.38 2.69 -13.06
C ASN A 164 7.00 3.92 -13.72
N ASP A 165 6.55 4.29 -14.94
CA ASP A 165 7.03 5.46 -15.67
C ASP A 165 6.71 6.76 -14.92
N LYS A 166 5.48 6.89 -14.39
CA LYS A 166 5.05 8.06 -13.62
C LYS A 166 5.80 8.18 -12.30
N ILE A 167 5.95 7.09 -11.55
CA ILE A 167 6.64 7.09 -10.26
C ILE A 167 8.13 7.38 -10.46
N SER A 168 8.76 6.81 -11.48
CA SER A 168 10.17 7.08 -11.81
C SER A 168 10.41 8.57 -12.05
N SER A 169 9.49 9.26 -12.74
CA SER A 169 9.60 10.72 -12.96
C SER A 169 9.48 11.58 -11.70
N ILE A 170 8.91 11.05 -10.61
CA ILE A 170 8.74 11.76 -9.33
C ILE A 170 9.93 11.49 -8.40
N TYR A 171 10.43 10.25 -8.37
CA TYR A 171 11.50 9.83 -7.47
C TYR A 171 12.90 10.05 -8.02
N ASP A 172 13.05 10.17 -9.34
CA ASP A 172 14.30 10.50 -10.01
C ASP A 172 14.08 11.67 -11.00
N PRO A 173 13.81 12.89 -10.49
CA PRO A 173 13.72 14.06 -11.33
C PRO A 173 15.13 14.37 -11.87
N GLU A 174 15.34 14.22 -13.18
CA GLU A 174 16.53 14.71 -13.88
C GLU A 174 16.89 16.16 -13.51
#